data_AF-A0A933LH75-F1
#
_entry.id   AF-A0A933LH75-F1
#
_cell.length_a   1.000
_cell.length_b   1.000
_cell.length_c   1.000
_cell.angle_alpha   90.00
_cell.angle_beta   90.00
_cell.angle_gamma   90.00
#
_symmetry.space_group_name_H-M   'P 1'
#
loop_
_entity.id
_entity.type
_entity.pdbx_description
1 polymer ?
#
loop_
_entity_poly.entity_id
_entity_poly.type
_entity_poly.pdbx_seq_one_letter_code
_entity_poly.pdbx_strand_id
1 'polypeptide(L)' 'MRPTMRPDTPRIETPDPCMVEVLGRKTGAERLAIASQMYSSARSMLLHHLRSQYPDWDEQAIIREAARRLSHGAV' A
#
# COMPACT_ATOMS: atom_id res chain seq x y z
N MET A 1 -23.02 -30.81 9.48
CA MET A 1 -22.89 -29.55 8.70
C MET A 1 -21.71 -28.77 9.27
N ARG A 2 -20.67 -28.50 8.48
CA ARG A 2 -19.56 -27.63 8.93
C ARG A 2 -20.00 -26.17 8.79
N PRO A 3 -19.84 -25.31 9.81
CA PRO A 3 -20.17 -23.91 9.66
C PRO A 3 -19.25 -23.28 8.63
N THR A 4 -19.84 -22.63 7.62
CA THR A 4 -19.11 -21.85 6.62
C THR A 4 -18.48 -20.67 7.34
N MET A 5 -17.17 -20.74 7.60
CA MET A 5 -16.38 -19.64 8.15
C MET A 5 -16.38 -18.52 7.10
N ARG A 6 -17.22 -17.50 7.29
CA ARG A 6 -17.06 -16.24 6.54
C ARG A 6 -15.72 -15.66 6.99
N PRO A 7 -14.79 -15.34 6.08
CA PRO A 7 -13.58 -14.63 6.51
C PRO A 7 -14.02 -13.32 7.15
N ASP A 8 -13.69 -13.16 8.43
CA ASP A 8 -13.83 -11.89 9.12
C ASP A 8 -13.18 -10.81 8.25
N THR A 9 -13.84 -9.66 8.13
CA THR A 9 -13.33 -8.49 7.40
C THR A 9 -11.84 -8.31 7.70
N PRO A 10 -10.95 -8.11 6.71
CA PRO A 10 -9.51 -8.02 6.97
C PRO A 10 -9.26 -6.92 7.99
N ARG A 11 -9.03 -7.33 9.24
CA ARG A 11 -8.84 -6.46 10.38
C ARG A 11 -7.35 -6.27 10.52
N ILE A 12 -6.86 -5.11 10.10
CA ILE A 12 -5.49 -4.74 10.40
C ILE A 12 -5.37 -4.67 11.93
N GLU A 13 -4.33 -5.30 12.48
CA GLU A 13 -4.04 -5.24 13.90
C GLU A 13 -3.93 -3.78 14.34
N THR A 14 -4.61 -3.44 15.44
CA THR A 14 -4.54 -2.08 15.98
C THR A 14 -3.17 -1.87 16.61
N PRO A 15 -2.44 -0.77 16.30
CA PRO A 15 -1.16 -0.50 16.94
C PRO A 15 -1.30 -0.39 18.46
N ASP A 16 -0.24 -0.77 19.17
CA ASP A 16 -0.15 -0.54 20.62
C ASP A 16 -0.37 0.96 20.93
N PRO A 17 -1.17 1.32 21.96
CA PRO A 17 -1.43 2.71 22.32
C PRO A 17 -0.16 3.55 22.51
N CYS A 18 0.92 2.97 23.03
CA CYS A 18 2.22 3.63 23.17
C CYS A 18 2.78 4.02 21.80
N MET A 19 2.67 3.14 20.80
CA MET A 19 3.13 3.43 19.44
C MET A 19 2.27 4.49 18.75
N VAL A 20 0.96 4.52 19.02
CA VAL A 20 0.09 5.59 18.55
C VAL A 20 0.56 6.95 19.06
N GLU A 21 0.93 7.03 20.34
CA GLU A 21 1.47 8.27 20.93
C GLU A 21 2.83 8.66 20.31
N VAL A 22 3.75 7.69 20.15
CA VAL A 22 5.05 7.93 19.51
C VAL A 22 4.88 8.46 18.08
N LEU A 23 3.98 7.88 17.30
CA LEU A 23 3.69 8.33 15.94
C LEU A 23 2.96 9.68 15.93
N GLY A 24 2.10 9.94 16.91
CA GLY A 24 1.37 11.20 17.08
C GLY A 24 2.28 12.39 17.39
N ARG A 25 3.47 12.16 17.97
CA ARG A 25 4.46 13.20 18.27
C ARG A 25 5.35 13.58 17.09
N LYS A 26 5.23 12.90 15.94
CA LYS A 26 6.05 13.21 14.75
C LYS A 26 5.72 14.59 14.19
N THR A 27 6.77 15.35 13.86
CA THR A 27 6.65 16.62 13.16
C THR A 27 6.05 16.43 11.76
N GLY A 28 5.52 17.52 11.18
CA GLY A 28 5.02 17.48 9.81
C GLY A 28 6.06 16.99 8.80
N ALA A 29 7.32 17.41 8.96
CA ALA A 29 8.43 16.99 8.10
C ALA A 29 8.72 15.48 8.23
N GLU A 30 8.78 14.95 9.45
CA GLU A 30 8.98 13.51 9.67
C GLU A 30 7.82 12.68 9.10
N ARG A 31 6.58 13.14 9.29
CA ARG A 31 5.40 12.46 8.71
C ARG A 31 5.47 12.44 7.18
N LEU A 32 5.86 13.54 6.55
CA LEU A 32 6.02 13.61 5.11
C LEU A 32 7.15 12.69 4.62
N ALA A 33 8.28 12.64 5.35
CA ALA A 33 9.38 11.76 5.04
C ALA A 33 8.96 10.28 5.11
N ILE A 34 8.18 9.90 6.13
CA ILE A 34 7.60 8.55 6.27
C ILE A 34 6.67 8.26 5.07
N ALA A 35 5.72 9.15 4.78
CA ALA A 35 4.77 8.96 3.68
C ALA A 35 5.47 8.82 2.32
N SER A 36 6.49 9.64 2.05
CA SER A 36 7.29 9.59 0.82
C SER A 36 8.02 8.26 0.66
N GLN A 37 8.63 7.75 1.74
CA GLN A 37 9.30 6.44 1.74
C GLN A 37 8.31 5.30 1.55
N MET A 38 7.15 5.35 2.22
CA MET A 38 6.08 4.38 2.04
C MET A 38 5.58 4.35 0.60
N TYR A 39 5.33 5.52 0.00
CA TYR A 39 4.91 5.63 -1.40
C TYR A 39 5.94 5.04 -2.36
N SER A 40 7.22 5.39 -2.19
CA SER A 40 8.31 4.90 -3.04
C SER A 40 8.46 3.38 -2.96
N SER A 41 8.31 2.82 -1.75
CA SER A 41 8.35 1.39 -1.50
C SER A 41 7.16 0.69 -2.15
N ALA A 42 5.93 1.17 -1.90
CA ALA A 42 4.72 0.62 -2.48
C ALA A 42 4.75 0.63 -4.01
N ARG A 43 5.19 1.75 -4.60
CA ARG A 43 5.36 1.88 -6.06
C ARG A 43 6.35 0.86 -6.60
N SER A 44 7.49 0.69 -5.93
CA SER A 44 8.50 -0.28 -6.35
C SER A 44 7.96 -1.70 -6.30
N MET A 45 7.35 -2.12 -5.20
CA MET A 45 6.75 -3.46 -5.08
C MET A 45 5.69 -3.70 -6.15
N LEU A 46 4.81 -2.71 -6.38
CA LEU A 46 3.73 -2.83 -7.35
C LEU A 46 4.25 -2.93 -8.78
N LEU A 47 5.26 -2.15 -9.17
CA LEU A 47 5.86 -2.25 -10.50
C LEU A 47 6.47 -3.63 -10.74
N HIS A 48 7.21 -4.17 -9.77
CA HIS A 48 7.79 -5.52 -9.89
C HIS A 48 6.69 -6.58 -10.00
N HIS A 49 5.65 -6.49 -9.17
CA HIS A 49 4.52 -7.39 -9.23
C HIS A 49 3.79 -7.31 -10.58
N LEU A 50 3.53 -6.11 -11.11
CA LEU A 50 2.86 -5.96 -12.40
C LEU A 50 3.70 -6.54 -13.55
N ARG A 51 5.03 -6.29 -13.55
CA ARG A 51 5.93 -6.86 -14.56
C ARG A 51 5.97 -8.38 -14.49
N SER A 52 5.92 -8.98 -13.29
CA SER A 52 5.90 -10.44 -13.16
C SER A 52 4.56 -11.05 -13.59
N GLN A 53 3.44 -10.37 -13.31
CA GLN A 53 2.10 -10.86 -13.62
C GLN A 53 1.68 -10.64 -15.08
N TYR A 54 2.21 -9.61 -15.73
CA TYR A 54 1.85 -9.23 -17.09
C TYR A 54 3.11 -9.07 -17.96
N PRO A 55 3.80 -10.18 -18.32
CA PRO A 55 5.06 -10.12 -19.05
C PRO A 55 4.93 -9.54 -20.48
N ASP A 56 3.74 -9.61 -21.07
CA ASP A 56 3.47 -9.10 -22.42
C ASP A 56 3.12 -7.61 -22.46
N TRP A 57 2.98 -6.96 -21.30
CA TRP A 57 2.69 -5.53 -21.24
C TRP A 57 3.93 -4.70 -21.50
N ASP A 58 3.75 -3.60 -22.24
CA ASP A 58 4.79 -2.59 -22.34
C ASP A 58 4.97 -1.82 -21.01
N GLU A 59 6.13 -1.18 -20.85
CA GLU A 59 6.47 -0.45 -19.64
C GLU A 59 5.50 0.73 -19.38
N GLN A 60 4.91 1.31 -20.42
CA GLN A 60 3.96 2.41 -20.27
C GLN A 60 2.63 1.93 -19.68
N ALA A 61 2.14 0.77 -20.09
CA ALA A 61 0.96 0.12 -19.54
C ALA A 61 1.16 -0.22 -18.06
N ILE A 62 2.34 -0.76 -17.72
CA ILE A 62 2.73 -1.04 -16.34
C ILE A 62 2.73 0.23 -15.48
N ILE A 63 3.36 1.31 -15.96
CA ILE A 63 3.43 2.59 -15.23
C ILE A 63 2.03 3.19 -15.04
N ARG A 64 1.18 3.20 -16.08
CA ARG A 64 -0.19 3.71 -15.99
C ARG A 64 -1.02 2.95 -14.97
N GLU A 65 -0.95 1.62 -15.00
CA GLU A 65 -1.70 0.80 -14.06
C GLU A 65 -1.19 0.95 -12.62
N ALA A 66 0.12 1.06 -12.44
CA ALA A 66 0.71 1.34 -11.13
C ALA A 66 0.23 2.69 -10.57
N ALA A 67 0.23 3.75 -11.42
CA ALA A 67 -0.27 5.07 -11.04
C ALA A 67 -1.74 5.02 -10.65
N ARG A 68 -2.59 4.38 -11.46
CA ARG A 68 -4.02 4.21 -11.21
C ARG A 68 -4.29 3.50 -9.87
N ARG A 69 -3.54 2.45 -9.55
CA ARG A 69 -3.72 1.71 -8.28
C ARG A 69 -3.25 2.50 -7.07
N LEU A 70 -2.09 3.17 -7.15
CA LEU A 70 -1.55 3.95 -6.04
C LEU A 70 -2.40 5.19 -5.72
N SER A 71 -2.99 5.80 -6.74
CA SER A 71 -3.87 6.95 -6.59
C SER A 71 -5.33 6.59 -6.28
N HIS A 72 -5.65 5.29 -6.18
CA HIS A 72 -7.04 4.80 -6.08
C HIS A 72 -7.93 5.30 -7.23
N GLY A 73 -7.36 5.47 -8.43
CA GLY A 73 -8.06 5.93 -9.63
C GLY A 73 -8.22 7.45 -9.75
N ALA A 74 -7.52 8.24 -8.93
CA ALA A 74 -7.53 9.70 -9.02
C ALA A 74 -6.65 10.27 -10.16
N VAL A 75 -5.97 9.40 -10.93
CA VAL A 75 -5.12 9.74 -12.09
C VAL A 75 -5.59 9.05 -13.35
#